data_AF-A0A1G3MUA1-F1
#
_entry.id   AF-A0A1G3MUA1-F1
#
_cell.length_a   1.000
_cell.length_b   1.000
_cell.length_c   1.000
_cell.angle_alpha   90.00
_cell.angle_beta   90.00
_cell.angle_gamma   90.00
#
_symmetry.space_group_name_H-M   'P 1'
#
loop_
_entity.id
_entity.type
_entity.pdbx_description
1 polymer ?
#
loop_
_entity_poly.entity_id
_entity_poly.type
_entity_poly.pdbx_seq_one_letter_code
_entity_poly.pdbx_strand_id
1 'polypeptide(L)'
;MGHERNRGKLADLNHLLQGASNHDFQSIIGDRTQLRAGRYVITLDTDTQLPRDSARQLVGIMAHPLNQARYDEKTGRVTEGYGILQPRMLTRYAGARQSWYALLNNNEPGIDPYT
;
A
#
# COMPACT_ATOMS: atom_id res chain seq x y z
N MET A 1 -12.40 19.08 -9.00
CA MET A 1 -13.21 17.98 -9.56
C MET A 1 -12.27 16.91 -10.08
N GLY A 2 -12.44 15.66 -9.60
CA GLY A 2 -12.03 14.44 -10.30
C GLY A 2 -10.55 14.18 -10.55
N HIS A 3 -9.60 14.75 -9.81
CA HIS A 3 -8.25 14.17 -9.82
C HIS A 3 -8.36 12.77 -9.23
N GLU A 4 -7.90 11.75 -9.97
CA GLU A 4 -8.17 10.33 -9.77
C GLU A 4 -8.38 9.95 -8.29
N ARG A 5 -9.58 9.48 -7.91
CA ARG A 5 -10.05 9.43 -6.52
C ARG A 5 -9.04 8.84 -5.52
N ASN A 6 -8.32 7.77 -5.91
CA ASN A 6 -7.30 7.14 -5.08
C ASN A 6 -5.89 7.56 -5.50
N ARG A 7 -5.56 7.50 -6.79
CA ARG A 7 -4.22 7.82 -7.29
C ARG A 7 -3.81 9.27 -7.04
N GLY A 8 -4.72 10.22 -7.19
CA GLY A 8 -4.48 11.64 -6.89
C GLY A 8 -4.13 11.87 -5.43
N LYS A 9 -4.92 11.30 -4.50
CA LYS A 9 -4.63 11.40 -3.06
C LYS A 9 -3.26 10.84 -2.68
N LEU A 10 -2.86 9.74 -3.32
CA LEU A 10 -1.53 9.15 -3.10
C LEU A 10 -0.42 10.02 -3.69
N ALA A 11 -0.64 10.66 -4.83
CA ALA A 11 0.30 11.61 -5.42
C ALA A 11 0.49 12.84 -4.52
N ASP A 12 -0.60 13.43 -4.04
CA ASP A 12 -0.58 14.57 -3.11
C ASP A 12 0.15 14.21 -1.81
N LEU A 13 -0.13 13.01 -1.25
CA LEU A 13 0.58 12.49 -0.08
C LEU A 13 2.08 12.33 -0.35
N ASN A 14 2.45 11.76 -1.50
CA ASN A 14 3.85 11.57 -1.86
C ASN A 14 4.59 12.91 -2.02
N HIS A 15 3.96 13.91 -2.64
CA HIS A 15 4.49 15.27 -2.71
C HIS A 15 4.69 15.87 -1.32
N LEU A 16 3.71 15.70 -0.42
CA LEU A 16 3.78 16.18 0.95
C LEU A 16 4.96 15.55 1.73
N LEU A 17 5.21 14.26 1.53
CA LEU A 17 6.30 13.50 2.18
C LEU A 17 7.68 13.87 1.63
N GLN A 18 7.79 14.13 0.34
CA GLN A 18 9.03 14.64 -0.28
C GLN A 18 9.33 16.10 0.11
N GLY A 19 8.34 16.81 0.66
CA GLY A 19 8.51 18.16 1.18
C GLY A 19 8.03 19.27 0.26
N ALA A 20 7.20 18.94 -0.72
CA ALA A 20 6.45 19.93 -1.47
C ALA A 20 5.39 20.62 -0.58
N SER A 21 4.67 21.57 -1.18
CA SER A 21 3.74 22.45 -0.47
C SER A 21 2.54 21.72 0.15
N ASN A 22 1.86 22.36 1.12
CA ASN A 22 0.79 21.75 1.91
C ASN A 22 -0.63 22.03 1.38
N HIS A 23 -0.76 22.65 0.21
CA HIS A 23 -2.03 23.22 -0.25
C HIS A 23 -3.09 22.15 -0.60
N ASP A 24 -2.67 20.89 -0.78
CA ASP A 24 -3.54 19.78 -1.17
C ASP A 24 -4.28 19.15 0.04
N PHE A 25 -3.92 19.55 1.27
CA PHE A 25 -4.50 19.02 2.51
C PHE A 25 -5.19 20.13 3.31
N GLN A 26 -6.43 19.88 3.73
CA GLN A 26 -7.19 20.82 4.56
C GLN A 26 -6.57 21.00 5.96
N SER A 27 -5.96 19.95 6.51
CA SER A 27 -5.30 19.98 7.80
C SER A 27 -4.18 18.93 7.85
N ILE A 28 -3.09 19.29 8.52
CA ILE A 28 -1.96 18.40 8.80
C ILE A 28 -1.60 18.59 10.27
N ILE A 29 -1.63 17.52 11.04
CA ILE A 29 -1.45 17.56 12.50
C ILE A 29 -0.23 16.72 12.87
N GLY A 30 0.65 17.26 13.73
CA GLY A 30 1.84 16.58 14.24
C GLY A 30 3.16 16.99 13.58
N ASP A 31 4.27 16.45 14.09
CA ASP A 31 5.62 16.69 13.56
C ASP A 31 5.88 15.83 12.32
N ARG A 32 6.17 16.49 11.20
CA ARG A 32 6.38 15.87 9.90
C ARG A 32 7.83 15.51 9.62
N THR A 33 8.77 16.05 10.39
CA THR A 33 10.20 15.77 10.19
C THR A 33 10.48 14.27 10.30
N GLN A 34 9.77 13.58 11.19
CA GLN A 34 9.88 12.13 11.39
C GLN A 34 9.38 11.32 10.17
N LEU A 35 8.42 11.86 9.41
CA LEU A 35 7.87 11.19 8.23
C LEU A 35 8.85 11.15 7.06
N ARG A 36 9.78 12.12 6.99
CA ARG A 36 10.79 12.21 5.93
C ARG A 36 11.83 11.09 5.98
N ALA A 37 11.95 10.39 7.11
CA ALA A 37 12.87 9.26 7.27
C ALA A 37 12.29 7.94 6.71
N GLY A 38 10.99 7.88 6.42
CA GLY A 38 10.32 6.66 5.95
C GLY A 38 10.59 6.38 4.46
N ARG A 39 11.05 5.16 4.15
CA ARG A 39 11.30 4.71 2.76
C ARG A 39 10.06 4.12 2.08
N TYR A 40 9.14 3.56 2.85
CA TYR A 40 7.95 2.88 2.35
C TYR A 40 6.70 3.44 3.03
N VAL A 41 5.62 3.57 2.26
CA VAL A 41 4.30 3.98 2.74
C VAL A 41 3.34 2.82 2.51
N ILE A 42 2.63 2.41 3.55
CA ILE A 42 1.53 1.45 3.46
C ILE A 42 0.25 2.24 3.70
N THR A 43 -0.62 2.28 2.70
CA THR A 43 -1.96 2.87 2.82
C THR A 43 -2.99 1.77 3.00
N LEU A 44 -3.88 1.93 3.97
CA LEU A 44 -4.97 1.00 4.25
C LEU A 44 -6.29 1.74 4.08
N ASP A 45 -7.25 1.12 3.41
CA ASP A 45 -8.63 1.59 3.46
C ASP A 45 -9.24 1.27 4.84
N THR A 46 -10.32 1.96 5.20
CA THR A 46 -10.96 1.84 6.52
C THR A 46 -11.39 0.40 6.86
N ASP A 47 -11.72 -0.39 5.87
CA ASP A 47 -12.12 -1.80 5.97
C ASP A 47 -10.97 -2.79 5.78
N THR A 48 -9.77 -2.30 5.44
CA THR A 48 -8.58 -3.15 5.26
C THR A 48 -7.88 -3.37 6.60
N GLN A 49 -7.81 -4.63 7.03
CA GLN A 49 -7.03 -5.00 8.21
C GLN A 49 -5.63 -5.46 7.81
N LEU A 50 -4.61 -4.81 8.37
CA LEU A 50 -3.23 -5.24 8.25
C LEU A 50 -2.90 -6.19 9.41
N PRO A 51 -2.65 -7.50 9.15
CA PRO A 51 -2.29 -8.43 10.20
C PRO A 51 -0.98 -8.02 10.88
N ARG A 52 -0.81 -8.46 12.12
CA ARG A 52 0.43 -8.27 12.87
C ARG A 52 1.60 -8.82 12.05
N ASP A 53 2.72 -8.10 12.08
CA ASP A 53 3.97 -8.42 11.37
C ASP A 53 3.91 -8.37 9.83
N SER A 54 2.73 -8.29 9.20
CA SER A 54 2.62 -8.19 7.74
C SER A 54 3.32 -6.95 7.19
N ALA A 55 3.22 -5.79 7.87
CA ALA A 55 3.96 -4.59 7.47
C ALA A 55 5.47 -4.86 7.33
N ARG A 56 6.06 -5.54 8.32
CA ARG A 56 7.48 -5.90 8.34
C ARG A 56 7.83 -6.86 7.21
N GLN A 57 6.97 -7.85 6.95
CA GLN A 57 7.17 -8.81 5.85
C GLN A 57 7.13 -8.11 4.48
N LEU A 58 6.13 -7.25 4.25
CA LEU A 58 5.99 -6.48 3.01
C LEU A 58 7.23 -5.61 2.77
N VAL A 59 7.66 -4.87 3.79
CA VAL A 59 8.88 -4.06 3.74
C VAL A 59 10.12 -4.93 3.48
N GLY A 60 10.23 -6.09 4.14
CA GLY A 60 11.34 -7.01 3.94
C GLY A 60 11.45 -7.53 2.50
N ILE A 61 10.31 -7.88 1.89
CA ILE A 61 10.25 -8.29 0.48
C ILE A 61 10.68 -7.12 -0.42
N MET A 62 10.12 -5.94 -0.22
CA MET A 62 10.45 -4.75 -1.02
C MET A 62 11.90 -4.28 -0.84
N ALA A 63 12.52 -4.56 0.31
CA ALA A 63 13.91 -4.20 0.58
C ALA A 63 14.93 -5.19 -0.02
N HIS A 64 14.47 -6.35 -0.51
CA HIS A 64 15.35 -7.35 -1.11
C HIS A 64 16.19 -6.75 -2.23
N PRO A 65 17.50 -7.05 -2.35
CA PRO A 65 18.39 -6.45 -3.36
C PRO A 65 17.88 -6.58 -4.80
N LEU A 66 17.19 -7.67 -5.12
CA LEU A 66 16.57 -7.88 -6.45
C LEU A 66 15.36 -6.98 -6.73
N ASN A 67 14.82 -6.29 -5.73
CA ASN A 67 13.71 -5.32 -5.87
C ASN A 67 14.21 -3.86 -5.81
N GLN A 68 15.53 -3.63 -5.77
CA GLN A 68 16.12 -2.30 -5.71
C GLN A 68 16.41 -1.73 -7.10
N ALA A 69 15.58 -0.77 -7.53
CA ALA A 69 15.62 -0.25 -8.89
C ALA A 69 16.96 0.45 -9.16
N ARG A 70 17.68 -0.05 -10.17
CA ARG A 70 18.89 0.60 -10.69
C ARG A 70 18.50 1.42 -11.91
N TYR A 71 18.45 2.73 -11.72
CA TYR A 71 18.20 3.69 -12.79
C TYR A 71 19.49 3.99 -13.54
N ASP A 72 19.49 3.82 -14.85
CA ASP A 72 20.59 4.22 -15.73
C ASP A 72 20.28 5.58 -16.35
N GLU A 73 21.03 6.60 -15.94
CA GLU A 73 20.88 7.97 -16.44
C GLU A 73 21.18 8.10 -17.93
N LYS A 74 22.02 7.23 -18.51
CA LYS A 74 22.37 7.30 -19.94
C LYS A 74 21.22 6.83 -20.82
N THR A 75 20.50 5.80 -20.39
CA THR A 75 19.37 5.22 -21.13
C THR A 75 18.01 5.73 -20.64
N GLY A 76 17.98 6.47 -19.52
CA GLY A 76 16.77 7.11 -19.00
C GLY A 76 15.74 6.12 -18.44
N ARG A 77 16.18 4.96 -17.94
CA ARG A 77 15.27 3.88 -17.49
C ARG A 77 15.88 3.02 -16.39
N VAL A 78 15.03 2.27 -15.71
CA VAL A 78 15.46 1.21 -14.80
C VAL A 78 15.99 0.03 -15.63
N THR A 79 17.21 -0.40 -15.35
CA THR A 79 17.88 -1.50 -16.09
C THR A 79 17.88 -2.80 -15.31
N GLU A 80 17.85 -2.74 -13.98
CA GLU A 80 17.88 -3.91 -13.10
C GLU A 80 17.06 -3.66 -11.84
N GLY A 81 16.62 -4.75 -11.20
CA GLY A 81 16.15 -4.74 -9.83
C GLY A 81 14.83 -4.02 -9.59
N TYR A 82 13.71 -4.40 -10.22
CA TYR A 82 12.42 -3.80 -9.89
C TYR A 82 11.37 -4.89 -9.72
N GLY A 83 10.55 -4.75 -8.68
CA GLY A 83 9.48 -5.67 -8.36
C GLY A 83 8.20 -4.93 -8.00
N ILE A 84 7.09 -5.43 -8.50
CA ILE A 84 5.75 -5.05 -8.04
C ILE A 84 5.31 -6.12 -7.05
N LEU A 85 5.08 -5.73 -5.80
CA LEU A 85 4.56 -6.63 -4.78
C LEU A 85 3.04 -6.57 -4.80
N GLN A 86 2.39 -7.69 -5.14
CA GLN A 86 0.96 -7.88 -5.02
C GLN A 86 0.66 -8.79 -3.81
N PRO A 87 0.41 -8.22 -2.62
CA PRO A 87 0.03 -9.03 -1.47
C PRO A 87 -1.35 -9.63 -1.70
N ARG A 88 -1.55 -10.89 -1.26
CA ARG A 88 -2.86 -11.52 -1.31
C ARG A 88 -3.82 -10.80 -0.37
N MET A 89 -4.93 -10.32 -0.92
CA MET A 89 -6.02 -9.72 -0.15
C MET A 89 -7.05 -10.80 0.15
N LEU A 90 -7.51 -10.88 1.40
CA LEU A 90 -8.54 -11.82 1.81
C LEU A 90 -9.76 -11.04 2.28
N THR A 91 -10.93 -11.35 1.73
CA THR A 91 -12.19 -10.78 2.18
C THR A 91 -12.55 -11.34 3.55
N ARG A 92 -12.76 -10.45 4.52
CA ARG A 92 -13.30 -10.84 5.83
C ARG A 92 -14.82 -10.75 5.83
N TYR A 93 -15.49 -11.87 6.08
CA TYR A 93 -16.91 -11.88 6.44
C TYR A 93 -17.09 -11.54 7.92
N ALA A 94 -17.02 -10.25 8.26
CA ALA A 94 -17.30 -9.78 9.61
C ALA A 94 -18.81 -9.49 9.75
N GLY A 95 -19.56 -10.40 10.38
CA GLY A 95 -20.96 -10.20 10.72
C GLY A 95 -21.42 -11.12 11.86
N ALA A 96 -22.19 -10.58 12.81
CA ALA A 96 -22.64 -11.24 14.06
C ALA A 96 -23.59 -12.45 13.88
N ARG A 97 -23.76 -12.94 12.65
CA ARG A 97 -24.56 -14.12 12.30
C ARG A 97 -23.85 -14.92 11.21
N GLN A 98 -22.73 -15.53 11.57
CA GLN A 98 -22.15 -16.58 10.73
C GLN A 98 -23.11 -17.77 10.78
N SER A 99 -23.83 -18.01 9.69
CA SER A 99 -24.63 -19.23 9.57
C SER A 99 -23.69 -20.43 9.58
N TRP A 100 -24.19 -21.60 10.00
CA TRP A 100 -23.45 -22.85 9.89
C TRP A 100 -22.92 -23.10 8.46
N TYR A 101 -23.70 -22.68 7.46
CA TYR A 101 -23.29 -22.71 6.06
C TYR A 101 -22.06 -21.81 5.79
N ALA A 102 -22.04 -20.59 6.31
CA ALA A 102 -20.91 -19.67 6.14
C ALA A 102 -19.64 -20.20 6.82
N LEU A 103 -19.73 -20.88 7.96
CA LEU A 103 -18.57 -21.49 8.64
C LEU A 103 -17.98 -22.67 7.87
N LEU A 104 -18.83 -23.56 7.34
CA LEU A 104 -18.39 -24.72 6.57
C LEU A 104 -17.79 -24.34 5.21
N ASN A 105 -18.28 -23.26 4.60
CA ASN A 105 -17.85 -22.80 3.28
C ASN A 105 -16.86 -21.63 3.32
N ASN A 106 -16.40 -21.20 4.50
CA ASN A 106 -15.45 -20.07 4.64
C ASN A 106 -14.00 -20.41 4.24
N ASN A 107 -13.76 -21.60 3.70
CA ASN A 107 -12.42 -22.11 3.42
C ASN A 107 -11.90 -21.72 2.04
N GLU A 108 -12.77 -21.20 1.16
CA GLU A 108 -12.34 -20.51 -0.06
C GLU A 108 -12.47 -19.00 0.15
N PRO A 109 -11.36 -18.29 0.39
CA PRO A 109 -11.39 -16.84 0.23
C PRO A 109 -11.74 -16.57 -1.23
N GLY A 110 -12.75 -15.72 -1.44
CA GLY A 110 -13.35 -15.47 -2.75
C GLY A 110 -12.33 -15.32 -3.87
N ILE A 111 -12.75 -15.73 -5.07
CA ILE A 111 -12.01 -15.62 -6.33
C ILE A 111 -11.24 -14.30 -6.32
N ASP A 112 -9.91 -14.37 -6.25
CA ASP A 112 -9.06 -13.21 -6.45
C ASP A 112 -9.38 -12.71 -7.86
N PRO A 113 -10.01 -11.53 -8.03
CA PRO A 113 -10.40 -11.05 -9.36
C PRO A 113 -9.20 -10.73 -10.25
N TYR A 114 -7.98 -10.87 -9.72
CA TYR A 114 -6.71 -10.65 -10.40
C TYR A 114 -5.86 -11.93 -10.55
N THR A 115 -6.42 -13.13 -10.31
CA THR A 115 -5.90 -14.41 -10.83
C THR A 115 -6.63 -14.77 -12.12
#